data_AF-Q0I4L7-F1
#
_entry.id   AF-Q0I4L7-F1
#
_cell.length_a   1.000
_cell.length_b   1.000
_cell.length_c   1.000
_cell.angle_alpha   90.00
_cell.angle_beta   90.00
_cell.angle_gamma   90.00
#
_symmetry.space_group_name_H-M   'P 1'
#
loop_
_entity.id
_entity.type
_entity.pdbx_description
1 polymer ?
#
loop_
_entity_poly.entity_id
_entity_poly.type
_entity_poly.pdbx_seq_one_letter_code
_entity_poly.pdbx_strand_id
1 'polypeptide(L)'
;MGILDNMAQQANAQPQMQQTATPPQTEQTGNMMQMYQFLMQNSMQAIAETAEQRIHEKGPVDGTADLIATAMVSNLQAAQQNGKTIPPQVMLQVAKDIAMQLLQQMGVPEEQLDDVLIDVLFKALDQFGEMSHGMLSAEEEQQYVDMINKISEAEQQRQAQKGENPTALEQAQTGGM
;
A
#
# COMPACT_ATOMS: atom_id res chain seq x y z
N MET A 1 -65.48 -27.46 -43.83
CA MET A 1 -64.87 -26.48 -44.76
C MET A 1 -65.17 -25.11 -44.19
N GLY A 2 -64.23 -24.30 -43.75
CA GLY A 2 -62.80 -24.43 -43.70
C GLY A 2 -62.22 -23.14 -43.10
N ILE A 3 -60.97 -23.28 -42.68
CA ILE A 3 -59.91 -22.28 -42.71
C ILE A 3 -59.95 -21.17 -41.64
N LEU A 4 -58.90 -21.23 -40.81
CA LEU A 4 -58.22 -20.13 -40.12
C LEU A 4 -58.63 -19.85 -38.67
N ASP A 5 -58.67 -20.93 -37.88
CA ASP A 5 -58.05 -20.93 -36.54
C ASP A 5 -56.69 -20.21 -36.61
N ASN A 6 -56.58 -19.08 -35.92
CA ASN A 6 -55.35 -18.33 -35.68
C ASN A 6 -54.40 -19.16 -34.80
N MET A 7 -53.83 -20.21 -35.39
CA MET A 7 -52.67 -20.92 -34.92
C MET A 7 -51.43 -20.29 -35.57
N ALA A 8 -51.12 -19.07 -35.13
CA ALA A 8 -49.85 -18.43 -35.41
C ALA A 8 -49.24 -17.98 -34.08
N GLN A 9 -48.50 -18.91 -33.50
CA GLN A 9 -47.19 -18.63 -32.91
C GLN A 9 -47.18 -17.55 -31.83
N GLN A 10 -47.57 -17.94 -30.63
CA GLN A 10 -46.88 -17.45 -29.45
C GLN A 10 -46.38 -18.65 -28.66
N ALA A 11 -45.47 -19.39 -29.30
CA ALA A 11 -44.58 -20.31 -28.61
C ALA A 11 -43.77 -19.46 -27.62
N ASN A 12 -44.04 -19.70 -26.34
CA ASN A 12 -43.26 -19.25 -25.20
C ASN A 12 -41.87 -19.89 -25.28
N ALA A 13 -41.03 -19.40 -26.19
CA ALA A 13 -39.61 -19.67 -26.21
C ALA A 13 -38.96 -18.70 -25.22
N GLN A 14 -38.82 -19.14 -23.97
CA GLN A 14 -37.89 -18.54 -23.03
C GLN A 14 -36.50 -18.52 -23.70
N PRO A 15 -35.87 -17.36 -23.92
CA PRO A 15 -34.43 -17.33 -24.02
C PRO A 15 -33.95 -17.64 -22.61
N GLN A 16 -33.41 -18.84 -22.45
CA GLN A 16 -32.48 -19.21 -21.38
C GLN A 16 -31.24 -18.30 -21.53
N MET A 17 -31.38 -17.02 -21.19
CA MET A 17 -30.26 -16.07 -21.11
C MET A 17 -29.53 -16.36 -19.81
N GLN A 18 -28.70 -17.39 -19.91
CA GLN A 18 -27.27 -17.26 -19.69
C GLN A 18 -26.90 -16.51 -18.41
N GLN A 19 -26.53 -17.30 -17.40
CA GLN A 19 -25.60 -16.93 -16.34
C GLN A 19 -24.63 -15.83 -16.83
N THR A 20 -24.91 -14.58 -16.50
CA THR A 20 -23.86 -13.58 -16.41
C THR A 20 -23.09 -13.93 -15.15
N ALA A 21 -22.11 -14.82 -15.32
CA ALA A 21 -20.98 -14.90 -14.44
C ALA A 21 -20.41 -13.47 -14.36
N THR A 22 -20.74 -12.75 -13.28
CA THR A 22 -19.95 -11.62 -12.85
C THR A 22 -18.51 -12.10 -12.78
N PRO A 23 -17.55 -11.46 -13.46
CA PRO A 23 -16.16 -11.86 -13.36
C PRO A 23 -15.76 -11.85 -11.87
N PRO A 24 -15.07 -12.89 -11.36
CA PRO A 24 -14.69 -13.00 -9.95
C PRO A 24 -13.71 -11.91 -9.47
N GLN A 25 -13.35 -10.95 -10.31
CA GLN A 25 -12.42 -9.87 -9.98
C GLN A 25 -13.00 -8.84 -8.98
N THR A 26 -14.32 -8.65 -8.93
CA THR A 26 -14.93 -7.64 -8.04
C THR A 26 -14.87 -8.01 -6.56
N GLU A 27 -14.94 -9.31 -6.22
CA GLU A 27 -14.93 -9.76 -4.81
C GLU A 27 -13.54 -9.68 -4.19
N GLN A 28 -12.49 -9.97 -4.98
CA GLN A 28 -11.11 -9.95 -4.49
C GLN A 28 -10.62 -8.51 -4.23
N THR A 29 -10.99 -7.56 -5.09
CA THR A 29 -10.70 -6.14 -4.87
C THR A 29 -11.48 -5.56 -3.69
N GLY A 30 -12.74 -5.97 -3.50
CA GLY A 30 -13.56 -5.58 -2.36
C GLY A 30 -12.98 -6.03 -1.02
N ASN A 31 -12.44 -7.25 -0.96
CA ASN A 31 -11.84 -7.80 0.26
C ASN A 31 -10.55 -7.05 0.65
N MET A 32 -9.68 -6.74 -0.32
CA MET A 32 -8.47 -5.95 -0.05
C MET A 32 -8.77 -4.54 0.42
N MET A 33 -9.80 -3.88 -0.14
CA MET A 33 -10.19 -2.54 0.29
C MET A 33 -10.78 -2.52 1.72
N GLN A 34 -11.50 -3.58 2.11
CA GLN A 34 -11.97 -3.74 3.48
C GLN A 34 -10.80 -3.99 4.44
N MET A 35 -9.83 -4.82 4.03
CA MET A 35 -8.62 -5.05 4.81
C MET A 35 -7.83 -3.74 4.98
N TYR A 36 -7.59 -3.00 3.91
CA TYR A 36 -6.95 -1.68 3.97
C TYR A 36 -7.63 -0.75 4.98
N GLN A 37 -8.96 -0.62 4.93
CA GLN A 37 -9.70 0.25 5.87
C GLN A 37 -9.57 -0.22 7.33
N PHE A 38 -9.67 -1.53 7.55
CA PHE A 38 -9.49 -2.12 8.87
C PHE A 38 -8.09 -1.84 9.42
N LEU A 39 -7.05 -2.08 8.62
CA LEU A 39 -5.67 -1.85 8.99
C LEU A 39 -5.40 -0.37 9.24
N MET A 40 -5.92 0.53 8.40
CA MET A 40 -5.80 1.98 8.60
C MET A 40 -6.43 2.40 9.94
N GLN A 41 -7.64 1.94 10.25
CA GLN A 41 -8.31 2.27 11.51
C GLN A 41 -7.53 1.74 12.72
N ASN A 42 -7.07 0.49 12.66
CA ASN A 42 -6.29 -0.12 13.74
C ASN A 42 -4.96 0.62 13.94
N SER A 43 -4.28 0.96 12.85
CA SER A 43 -3.03 1.73 12.87
C SER A 43 -3.19 3.05 13.59
N MET A 44 -4.21 3.84 13.22
CA MET A 44 -4.46 5.14 13.84
C MET A 44 -4.75 5.02 15.33
N GLN A 45 -5.49 3.99 15.74
CA GLN A 45 -5.73 3.71 17.16
C GLN A 45 -4.45 3.31 17.90
N ALA A 46 -3.60 2.48 17.29
CA ALA A 46 -2.37 2.00 17.89
C ALA A 46 -1.35 3.12 18.14
N ILE A 47 -1.35 4.15 17.28
CA ILE A 47 -0.35 5.23 17.35
C ILE A 47 -0.88 6.52 17.98
N ALA A 48 -2.20 6.69 18.14
CA ALA A 48 -2.82 7.95 18.57
C ALA A 48 -2.23 8.52 19.87
N GLU A 49 -1.97 7.66 20.85
CA GLU A 49 -1.50 8.09 22.18
C GLU A 49 0.01 8.33 22.24
N THR A 50 0.77 7.80 21.26
CA THR A 50 2.24 7.84 21.28
C THR A 50 2.83 8.69 20.15
N ALA A 51 2.02 9.11 19.18
CA ALA A 51 2.48 9.83 18.00
C ALA A 51 3.27 11.10 18.33
N GLU A 52 2.68 12.01 19.09
CA GLU A 52 3.33 13.27 19.47
C GLU A 52 4.61 13.03 20.28
N GLN A 53 4.58 12.08 21.22
CA GLN A 53 5.73 11.78 22.07
C GLN A 53 6.89 11.19 21.26
N ARG A 54 6.64 10.15 20.45
CA ARG A 54 7.68 9.48 19.64
C ARG A 54 8.31 10.46 18.65
N ILE A 55 7.51 11.33 18.03
CA ILE A 55 7.99 12.37 17.12
C ILE A 55 8.84 13.40 17.88
N HIS A 56 8.44 13.82 19.08
CA HIS A 56 9.23 14.75 19.89
C HIS A 56 10.57 14.14 20.30
N GLU A 57 10.58 12.87 20.73
CA GLU A 57 11.76 12.20 21.27
C GLU A 57 12.77 11.79 20.19
N LYS A 58 12.29 11.30 19.04
CA LYS A 58 13.13 10.71 17.97
C LYS A 58 13.27 11.62 16.74
N GLY A 59 12.49 12.69 16.65
CA GLY A 59 12.43 13.54 15.47
C GLY A 59 11.48 13.01 14.37
N PRO A 60 11.29 13.78 13.29
CA PRO A 60 10.24 13.52 12.31
C PRO A 60 10.47 12.23 11.51
N VAL A 61 11.71 11.87 11.19
CA VAL A 61 12.00 10.67 10.41
C VAL A 61 11.92 9.42 11.28
N ASP A 62 12.72 9.36 12.34
CA ASP A 62 12.79 8.16 13.19
C ASP A 62 11.53 7.95 14.03
N GLY A 63 10.89 9.03 14.49
CA GLY A 63 9.61 8.97 15.20
C GLY A 63 8.48 8.47 14.29
N THR A 64 8.39 8.97 13.06
CA THR A 64 7.37 8.50 12.10
C THR A 64 7.59 7.05 11.71
N ALA A 65 8.84 6.66 11.43
CA ALA A 65 9.18 5.28 11.09
C ALA A 65 8.77 4.30 12.21
N ASP A 66 9.03 4.70 13.45
CA ASP A 66 8.70 3.91 14.64
C ASP A 66 7.19 3.79 14.90
N LEU A 67 6.42 4.85 14.64
CA LEU A 67 4.97 4.81 14.70
C LEU A 67 4.40 3.88 13.63
N ILE A 68 4.93 3.95 12.40
CA ILE A 68 4.51 3.06 11.31
C ILE A 68 4.84 1.60 11.64
N ALA A 69 6.05 1.30 12.13
CA ALA A 69 6.41 -0.05 12.54
C ALA A 69 5.47 -0.57 13.64
N THR A 70 5.18 0.26 14.63
CA THR A 70 4.21 -0.04 15.70
C THR A 70 2.82 -0.35 15.13
N ALA A 71 2.33 0.47 14.20
CA ALA A 71 1.06 0.25 13.50
C ALA A 71 1.05 -1.06 12.71
N MET A 72 2.12 -1.36 11.95
CA MET A 72 2.23 -2.59 11.16
C MET A 72 2.23 -3.85 12.04
N VAL A 73 2.89 -3.82 13.19
CA VAL A 73 2.88 -4.94 14.14
C VAL A 73 1.50 -5.08 14.79
N SER A 74 0.86 -3.98 15.18
CA SER A 74 -0.50 -4.02 15.74
C SER A 74 -1.50 -4.63 14.75
N ASN A 75 -1.40 -4.21 13.49
CA ASN A 75 -2.13 -4.75 12.36
C ASN A 75 -1.90 -6.25 12.19
N LEU A 76 -0.65 -6.69 12.22
CA LEU A 76 -0.29 -8.10 12.09
C LEU A 76 -0.92 -8.93 13.21
N GLN A 77 -0.79 -8.48 14.46
CA GLN A 77 -1.40 -9.14 15.60
C GLN A 77 -2.93 -9.18 15.49
N ALA A 78 -3.55 -8.09 15.05
CA ALA A 78 -4.99 -8.02 14.86
C ALA A 78 -5.47 -8.98 13.76
N ALA A 79 -4.74 -9.08 12.64
CA ALA A 79 -5.07 -10.03 11.57
C ALA A 79 -4.89 -11.49 12.02
N GLN A 80 -3.81 -11.80 12.74
CA GLN A 80 -3.55 -13.13 13.28
C GLN A 80 -4.61 -13.57 14.29
N GLN A 81 -5.08 -12.67 15.16
CA GLN A 81 -6.19 -12.94 16.06
C GLN A 81 -7.49 -13.31 15.32
N ASN A 82 -7.65 -12.82 14.08
CA ASN A 82 -8.78 -13.13 13.21
C ASN A 82 -8.50 -14.31 12.25
N GLY A 83 -7.35 -14.97 12.37
CA GLY A 83 -6.93 -16.07 11.50
C GLY A 83 -6.67 -15.62 10.05
N LYS A 84 -6.30 -14.36 9.84
CA LYS A 84 -6.03 -13.77 8.52
C LYS A 84 -4.56 -13.41 8.38
N THR A 85 -4.04 -13.53 7.16
CA THR A 85 -2.73 -13.01 6.77
C THR A 85 -2.92 -11.66 6.07
N ILE A 86 -1.94 -10.77 6.21
CA ILE A 86 -1.97 -9.47 5.53
C ILE A 86 -1.07 -9.54 4.31
N PRO A 87 -1.57 -9.27 3.09
CA PRO A 87 -0.72 -9.16 1.92
C PRO A 87 0.27 -7.99 2.07
N PRO A 88 1.55 -8.17 1.73
CA PRO A 88 2.55 -7.11 1.82
C PRO A 88 2.15 -5.82 1.10
N GLN A 89 1.44 -5.92 -0.03
CA GLN A 89 0.95 -4.76 -0.79
C GLN A 89 0.01 -3.89 0.06
N VAL A 90 -0.92 -4.52 0.79
CA VAL A 90 -1.90 -3.81 1.60
C VAL A 90 -1.21 -3.18 2.82
N MET A 91 -0.32 -3.93 3.47
CA MET A 91 0.44 -3.41 4.62
C MET A 91 1.27 -2.18 4.23
N LEU A 92 2.00 -2.26 3.11
CA LEU A 92 2.81 -1.16 2.60
C LEU A 92 1.98 0.05 2.20
N GLN A 93 0.81 -0.17 1.58
CA GLN A 93 -0.08 0.92 1.22
C GLN A 93 -0.54 1.68 2.47
N VAL A 94 -0.95 0.96 3.51
CA VAL A 94 -1.34 1.56 4.80
C VAL A 94 -0.16 2.30 5.43
N ALA A 95 1.03 1.69 5.47
CA ALA A 95 2.24 2.30 5.98
C ALA A 95 2.58 3.62 5.25
N LYS A 96 2.49 3.63 3.91
CA LYS A 96 2.70 4.82 3.08
C LYS A 96 1.71 5.93 3.41
N ASP A 97 0.43 5.60 3.50
CA ASP A 97 -0.61 6.59 3.75
C ASP A 97 -0.49 7.21 5.15
N ILE A 98 -0.14 6.40 6.16
CA ILE A 98 0.18 6.88 7.51
C ILE A 98 1.40 7.79 7.48
N ALA A 99 2.47 7.37 6.80
CA ALA A 99 3.69 8.16 6.67
C ALA A 99 3.40 9.53 6.05
N MET A 100 2.66 9.57 4.94
CA MET A 100 2.26 10.81 4.29
C MET A 100 1.44 11.70 5.24
N GLN A 101 0.47 11.12 5.95
CA GLN A 101 -0.36 11.87 6.89
C GLN A 101 0.47 12.46 8.05
N LEU A 102 1.39 11.68 8.64
CA LEU A 102 2.25 12.15 9.73
C LEU A 102 3.25 13.21 9.25
N LEU A 103 3.90 13.01 8.10
CA LEU A 103 4.84 13.96 7.52
C LEU A 103 4.14 15.30 7.17
N GLN A 104 2.92 15.24 6.63
CA GLN A 104 2.13 16.44 6.37
C GLN A 104 1.72 17.18 7.65
N GLN A 105 1.34 16.44 8.70
CA GLN A 105 1.02 17.05 10.01
C GLN A 105 2.21 17.77 10.63
N MET A 106 3.43 17.29 10.38
CA MET A 106 4.66 17.93 10.82
C MET A 106 5.11 19.10 9.93
N GLY A 107 4.41 19.37 8.82
CA GLY A 107 4.72 20.47 7.92
C GLY A 107 5.89 20.19 6.97
N VAL A 108 6.20 18.92 6.68
CA VAL A 108 7.21 18.57 5.67
C VAL A 108 6.74 19.09 4.30
N PRO A 109 7.56 19.87 3.57
CA PRO A 109 7.20 20.38 2.25
C PRO A 109 6.95 19.26 1.25
N GLU A 110 5.94 19.39 0.39
CA GLU A 110 5.60 18.38 -0.63
C GLU A 110 6.79 18.01 -1.54
N GLU A 111 7.63 18.99 -1.87
CA GLU A 111 8.85 18.84 -2.66
C GLU A 111 9.93 17.97 -1.99
N GLN A 112 9.91 17.85 -0.65
CA GLN A 112 10.80 16.98 0.12
C GLN A 112 10.09 15.72 0.62
N LEU A 113 8.77 15.69 0.52
CA LEU A 113 7.94 14.63 1.08
C LEU A 113 8.27 13.28 0.43
N ASP A 114 8.49 13.25 -0.89
CA ASP A 114 8.88 12.02 -1.60
C ASP A 114 10.21 11.45 -1.08
N ASP A 115 11.24 12.28 -0.94
CA ASP A 115 12.57 11.84 -0.49
C ASP A 115 12.53 11.39 0.99
N VAL A 116 11.85 12.15 1.85
CA VAL A 116 11.69 11.80 3.28
C VAL A 116 10.78 10.58 3.48
N LEU A 117 9.74 10.42 2.67
CA LEU A 117 8.81 9.29 2.74
C LEU A 117 9.55 7.97 2.49
N ILE A 118 10.47 7.94 1.53
CA ILE A 118 11.27 6.75 1.24
C ILE A 118 12.13 6.37 2.46
N ASP A 119 12.85 7.33 3.03
CA ASP A 119 13.68 7.10 4.22
C ASP A 119 12.88 6.58 5.41
N VAL A 120 11.70 7.18 5.64
CA VAL A 120 10.77 6.76 6.70
C VAL A 120 10.27 5.33 6.46
N LEU A 121 9.87 5.00 5.23
CA LEU A 121 9.34 3.67 4.91
C LEU A 121 10.40 2.59 5.03
N PHE A 122 11.64 2.83 4.57
CA PHE A 122 12.72 1.86 4.74
C PHE A 122 13.04 1.60 6.21
N LYS A 123 13.13 2.67 7.03
CA LYS A 123 13.33 2.52 8.47
C LYS A 123 12.16 1.82 9.15
N ALA A 124 10.93 2.11 8.75
CA ALA A 124 9.75 1.45 9.30
C ALA A 124 9.73 -0.05 8.96
N LEU A 125 10.15 -0.42 7.75
CA LEU A 125 10.22 -1.82 7.31
C LEU A 125 11.30 -2.60 8.06
N ASP A 126 12.46 -1.97 8.29
CA ASP A 126 13.55 -2.53 9.09
C ASP A 126 13.08 -2.81 10.53
N GLN A 127 12.51 -1.80 11.20
CA GLN A 127 11.95 -1.94 12.54
C GLN A 127 10.78 -2.94 12.60
N PHE A 128 9.91 -2.96 11.57
CA PHE A 128 8.85 -3.96 11.46
C PHE A 128 9.43 -5.37 11.38
N GLY A 129 10.49 -5.59 10.61
CA GLY A 129 11.17 -6.87 10.52
C GLY A 129 11.72 -7.34 11.88
N GLU A 130 12.35 -6.43 12.63
CA GLU A 130 12.82 -6.72 13.98
C GLU A 130 11.67 -7.02 14.95
N MET A 131 10.63 -6.19 14.96
CA MET A 131 9.51 -6.30 15.90
C MET A 131 8.57 -7.46 15.58
N SER A 132 8.45 -7.86 14.32
CA SER A 132 7.62 -8.99 13.87
C SER A 132 8.36 -10.32 13.85
N HIS A 133 9.61 -10.37 14.29
CA HIS A 133 10.41 -11.58 14.31
C HIS A 133 9.70 -12.69 15.10
N GLY A 134 9.50 -13.85 14.45
CA GLY A 134 8.77 -14.99 15.02
C GLY A 134 7.25 -14.82 15.10
N MET A 135 6.69 -13.70 14.65
CA MET A 135 5.24 -13.52 14.50
C MET A 135 4.74 -14.09 13.17
N LEU A 136 5.51 -13.93 12.09
CA LEU A 136 5.17 -14.42 10.76
C LEU A 136 5.56 -15.88 10.58
N SER A 137 4.79 -16.62 9.77
CA SER A 137 5.28 -17.89 9.23
C SER A 137 6.39 -17.64 8.21
N ALA A 138 7.25 -18.64 7.97
CA ALA A 138 8.35 -18.52 7.01
C ALA A 138 7.86 -18.16 5.58
N GLU A 139 6.66 -18.62 5.20
CA GLU A 139 6.09 -18.29 3.89
C GLU A 139 5.64 -16.82 3.83
N GLU A 140 5.01 -16.31 4.89
CA GLU A 140 4.62 -14.89 4.97
C GLU A 140 5.85 -14.00 5.01
N GLU A 141 6.83 -14.32 5.85
CA GLU A 141 8.10 -13.59 5.96
C GLU A 141 8.77 -13.47 4.59
N GLN A 142 8.82 -14.57 3.83
CA GLN A 142 9.37 -14.58 2.47
C GLN A 142 8.60 -13.64 1.54
N GLN A 143 7.26 -13.61 1.60
CA GLN A 143 6.46 -12.67 0.80
C GLN A 143 6.76 -11.20 1.13
N TYR A 144 6.98 -10.87 2.41
CA TYR A 144 7.39 -9.53 2.83
C TYR A 144 8.80 -9.21 2.33
N VAL A 145 9.77 -10.13 2.49
CA VAL A 145 11.15 -9.95 2.03
C VAL A 145 11.21 -9.75 0.52
N ASP A 146 10.52 -10.57 -0.27
CA ASP A 146 10.46 -10.44 -1.73
C ASP A 146 9.89 -9.08 -2.17
N MET A 147 8.90 -8.56 -1.44
CA MET A 147 8.32 -7.26 -1.72
C MET A 147 9.28 -6.12 -1.38
N ILE A 148 9.98 -6.19 -0.24
CA ILE A 148 10.97 -5.19 0.17
C ILE A 148 12.13 -5.13 -0.84
N ASN A 149 12.60 -6.29 -1.32
CA ASN A 149 13.63 -6.36 -2.34
C ASN A 149 13.19 -5.68 -3.63
N LYS A 150 11.96 -5.92 -4.10
CA LYS A 150 11.42 -5.25 -5.30
C LYS A 150 11.35 -3.73 -5.16
N ILE A 151 10.98 -3.23 -3.98
CA ILE A 151 10.94 -1.78 -3.71
C ILE A 151 12.35 -1.21 -3.72
N SER A 152 13.29 -1.91 -3.09
CA SER A 152 14.71 -1.52 -3.07
C SER A 152 15.29 -1.43 -4.47
N GLU A 153 15.00 -2.40 -5.34
CA GLU A 153 15.44 -2.39 -6.74
C GLU A 153 14.80 -1.23 -7.54
N ALA A 154 13.51 -0.96 -7.34
CA ALA A 154 12.82 0.14 -8.00
C ALA A 154 13.36 1.51 -7.58
N GLU A 155 13.65 1.69 -6.28
CA GLU A 155 14.24 2.93 -5.76
C GLU A 155 15.68 3.14 -6.22
N GLN A 156 16.49 2.08 -6.30
CA GLN A 156 17.84 2.18 -6.88
C GLN A 156 17.80 2.64 -8.34
N GLN A 157 16.85 2.14 -9.14
CA GLN A 157 16.64 2.59 -10.52
C GLN A 157 16.18 4.05 -10.59
N ARG A 158 15.32 4.48 -9.65
CA ARG A 158 14.85 5.87 -9.54
C ARG A 158 16.00 6.81 -9.19
N GLN A 159 16.84 6.43 -8.22
CA GLN A 159 18.02 7.19 -7.82
C GLN A 159 19.07 7.26 -8.91
N ALA A 160 19.31 6.17 -9.66
CA ALA A 160 20.20 6.19 -10.82
C ALA A 160 19.74 7.22 -11.86
N GLN A 161 18.45 7.26 -12.17
CA GLN A 161 17.87 8.24 -13.10
C GLN A 161 17.89 9.68 -12.54
N LYS A 162 17.75 9.87 -11.22
CA LYS A 162 17.83 11.19 -10.55
C LYS A 162 19.30 11.68 -10.47
N GLY A 163 20.25 10.76 -10.34
CA GLY A 163 21.70 11.00 -10.30
C GLY A 163 22.34 11.25 -11.68
N GLU A 164 21.67 10.86 -12.77
CA GLU A 164 22.05 11.16 -14.16
C GLU A 164 21.70 12.58 -14.62
N ASN A 165 21.42 13.51 -13.69
CA ASN A 165 21.49 14.95 -13.95
C ASN A 165 22.72 15.61 -13.28
N PRO A 166 23.97 15.24 -13.63
CA PRO A 166 25.08 16.13 -13.39
C PRO A 166 24.94 17.32 -14.35
N THR A 167 24.48 18.45 -13.81
CA THR A 167 25.00 19.76 -14.21
C THR A 167 25.08 20.02 -15.72
N ALA A 168 23.94 20.05 -16.42
CA ALA A 168 23.86 20.66 -17.76
C ALA A 168 23.99 22.21 -17.73
N LEU A 169 24.49 22.78 -16.62
CA LEU A 169 24.69 24.21 -16.42
C LEU A 169 26.16 24.66 -16.50
N GLU A 170 27.13 23.76 -16.66
CA GLU A 170 28.56 24.12 -16.64
C GLU A 170 29.27 24.02 -18.00
N GLN A 171 28.54 23.96 -19.11
CA GLN A 171 29.12 24.06 -20.47
C GLN A 171 28.69 25.29 -21.27
N ALA A 172 27.91 26.22 -20.68
CA ALA A 172 27.49 27.44 -21.37
C ALA A 172 28.41 28.66 -21.16
N GLN A 173 29.52 28.55 -20.41
CA GLN A 173 30.33 29.73 -20.02
C GLN A 173 31.82 29.74 -20.42
N THR A 174 32.26 28.88 -21.34
CA THR A 174 33.65 28.90 -21.85
C THR A 174 33.77 29.06 -23.37
N GLY A 175 32.74 29.61 -24.01
CA GLY A 175 32.70 29.87 -25.46
C GLY A 175 32.71 31.35 -25.85
N GLY A 176 33.20 32.25 -25.00
CA GLY A 176 33.13 33.69 -25.27
C GLY A 176 34.25 34.51 -24.62
N MET A 177 35.47 34.37 -25.13
CA MET A 177 36.42 35.43 -25.52
C MET A 177 37.78 34.84 -25.87
#